data_AF-A0A7K1W5A7-F1
#
_entry.id   AF-A0A7K1W5A7-F1
#
_cell.length_a   1.000
_cell.length_b   1.000
_cell.length_c   1.000
_cell.angle_alpha   90.00
_cell.angle_beta   90.00
_cell.angle_gamma   90.00
#
_symmetry.space_group_name_H-M   'P 1'
#
loop_
_entity.id
_entity.type
_entity.pdbx_description
1 polymer ?
#
loop_
_entity_poly.entity_id
_entity_poly.type
_entity_poly.pdbx_seq_one_letter_code
_entity_poly.pdbx_strand_id
1 'polypeptide(L)'
;MRGWAQVGSFSSRALIEERARACGAVLVFEGAADGGALKTARKGCGAFQVSVAGRASHAGPEPEAGINALVEAAHQVLDIAALSRPELGTTVTPTVASAALGVPTPDGLGAVGGGARADHEYVVIDAMAERTAGGRAGEGHSPGSGASGPGLCGQRVGVNSLPLRPPRTETRLMADMEEFREAVTAWAAGDPGAPARDLAGQLTVRTAVLLEGPSDAAAVNALAESRGRDLAAEGVCVLPMGGAMSVARFAGLLGPSGLGIRLTGLCDERERGFYARGWERAGAGAEQEFFVCAADLEEELIRALGVPRVEELIEAEGDVRALRIFLRQPAQQGRSPQQQLRRFLGTKKGRKIHYGRVLVEALDAGRVPAPLDDLLAHL
;
A
#
# COMPACT_ATOMS: atom_id res chain seq x y z
N MET A 1 11.93 -24.22 0.56
CA MET A 1 13.24 -23.54 0.57
C MET A 1 13.13 -22.30 -0.32
N ARG A 2 13.62 -21.13 0.14
CA ARG A 2 13.49 -19.85 -0.57
C ARG A 2 14.81 -19.51 -1.30
N GLY A 3 14.73 -19.16 -2.57
CA GLY A 3 15.84 -18.60 -3.35
C GLY A 3 15.96 -17.09 -3.12
N TRP A 4 17.19 -16.59 -3.12
CA TRP A 4 17.60 -15.28 -2.59
C TRP A 4 17.13 -14.01 -3.35
N ALA A 5 16.14 -14.10 -4.25
CA ALA A 5 15.67 -12.94 -5.01
C ALA A 5 14.15 -12.92 -5.32
N GLN A 6 13.37 -13.81 -4.71
CA GLN A 6 11.91 -13.83 -4.88
C GLN A 6 11.20 -14.04 -3.55
N VAL A 7 10.18 -13.24 -3.29
CA VAL A 7 9.14 -13.56 -2.33
C VAL A 7 8.51 -14.87 -2.83
N GLY A 8 8.81 -15.99 -2.19
CA GLY A 8 8.21 -17.28 -2.56
C GLY A 8 6.68 -17.19 -2.47
N SER A 9 5.98 -17.85 -3.40
CA SER A 9 4.52 -17.87 -3.41
C SER A 9 3.96 -18.33 -2.06
N PHE A 10 3.04 -17.55 -1.51
CA PHE A 10 2.36 -17.89 -0.26
C PHE A 10 1.39 -19.08 -0.45
N SER A 11 0.81 -19.22 -1.65
CA SER A 11 -0.18 -20.26 -1.96
C SER A 11 0.40 -21.69 -2.02
N SER A 12 1.64 -21.85 -2.46
CA SER A 12 2.26 -23.17 -2.61
C SER A 12 2.98 -23.67 -1.36
N ARG A 13 3.11 -22.82 -0.32
CA ARG A 13 3.87 -23.14 0.89
C ARG A 13 3.29 -24.34 1.64
N ALA A 14 1.99 -24.31 1.92
CA ALA A 14 1.32 -25.36 2.68
C ALA A 14 1.43 -26.72 1.97
N LEU A 15 1.21 -26.74 0.65
CA LEU A 15 1.33 -27.94 -0.18
C LEU A 15 2.77 -28.48 -0.24
N ILE A 16 3.77 -27.60 -0.38
CA ILE A 16 5.18 -27.99 -0.40
C ILE A 16 5.59 -28.56 0.96
N GLU A 17 5.15 -27.95 2.07
CA GLU A 17 5.44 -28.44 3.43
C GLU A 17 4.76 -29.79 3.71
N GLU A 18 3.50 -29.97 3.28
CA GLU A 18 2.79 -31.25 3.37
C GLU A 18 3.52 -32.35 2.59
N ARG A 19 3.85 -32.09 1.32
CA ARG A 19 4.56 -33.06 0.46
C ARG A 19 5.98 -33.33 0.94
N ALA A 20 6.69 -32.33 1.43
CA ALA A 20 8.02 -32.51 1.99
C ALA A 20 8.04 -33.40 3.25
N ARG A 21 6.99 -33.40 4.07
CA ARG A 21 6.86 -34.35 5.21
C ARG A 21 6.55 -35.77 4.74
N ALA A 22 5.83 -35.92 3.63
CA ALA A 22 5.48 -37.22 3.07
C ALA A 22 6.63 -37.87 2.28
N CYS A 23 7.60 -37.07 1.81
CA CYS A 23 8.77 -37.55 1.06
C CYS A 23 10.01 -37.67 1.96
N GLY A 24 10.73 -38.78 1.89
CA GLY A 24 11.98 -38.98 2.65
C GLY A 24 13.16 -38.11 2.18
N ALA A 25 13.10 -37.59 0.95
CA ALA A 25 14.09 -36.66 0.39
C ALA A 25 13.43 -35.72 -0.64
N VAL A 26 13.96 -34.50 -0.78
CA VAL A 26 13.50 -33.50 -1.75
C VAL A 26 14.69 -33.05 -2.61
N LEU A 27 14.58 -33.19 -3.93
CA LEU A 27 15.59 -32.73 -4.87
C LEU A 27 15.26 -31.29 -5.31
N VAL A 28 16.20 -30.37 -5.09
CA VAL A 28 16.07 -28.98 -5.51
C VAL A 28 17.01 -28.75 -6.69
N PHE A 29 16.46 -28.61 -7.89
CA PHE A 29 17.23 -28.34 -9.11
C PHE A 29 17.58 -26.86 -9.20
N GLU A 30 18.63 -26.45 -8.51
CA GLU A 30 19.29 -25.17 -8.74
C GLU A 30 20.56 -25.35 -9.58
N GLY A 31 21.05 -24.25 -10.16
CA GLY A 31 22.34 -24.26 -10.85
C GLY A 31 23.46 -24.79 -9.96
N ALA A 32 24.35 -25.58 -10.57
CA ALA A 32 25.53 -26.14 -9.91
C ALA A 32 26.35 -25.04 -9.20
N ALA A 33 27.06 -25.40 -8.12
CA ALA A 33 28.07 -24.51 -7.57
C ALA A 33 29.24 -24.35 -8.56
N ASP A 34 30.14 -23.41 -8.27
CA ASP A 34 31.32 -23.17 -9.10
C ASP A 34 32.05 -24.49 -9.42
N GLY A 35 32.45 -24.65 -10.69
CA GLY A 35 33.09 -25.88 -11.17
C GLY A 35 32.15 -27.08 -11.33
N GLY A 36 30.83 -26.89 -11.29
CA GLY A 36 29.86 -27.98 -11.50
C GLY A 36 29.56 -28.79 -10.23
N ALA A 37 29.99 -28.32 -9.06
CA ALA A 37 29.83 -29.06 -7.82
C ALA A 37 28.37 -29.16 -7.35
N LEU A 38 28.05 -30.31 -6.75
CA LEU A 38 26.73 -30.60 -6.16
C LEU A 38 26.59 -29.87 -4.81
N LYS A 39 25.52 -29.08 -4.68
CA LYS A 39 25.16 -28.42 -3.40
C LYS A 39 24.39 -29.42 -2.52
N THR A 40 25.01 -29.90 -1.45
CA THR A 40 24.43 -30.91 -0.53
C THR A 40 23.72 -30.30 0.68
N ALA A 41 23.97 -29.02 0.99
CA ALA A 41 23.33 -28.30 2.09
C ALA A 41 23.20 -26.81 1.77
N ARG A 42 22.29 -26.12 2.48
CA ARG A 42 22.11 -24.67 2.40
C ARG A 42 21.99 -24.07 3.80
N LYS A 43 22.50 -22.86 3.95
CA LYS A 43 22.31 -22.07 5.17
C LYS A 43 20.82 -21.77 5.37
N GLY A 44 20.31 -22.06 6.56
CA GLY A 44 18.94 -21.70 6.96
C GLY A 44 18.76 -20.18 7.01
N CYS A 45 17.57 -19.70 6.66
CA CYS A 45 17.19 -18.30 6.77
C CYS A 45 16.00 -18.16 7.73
N GLY A 46 16.01 -17.10 8.55
CA GLY A 46 14.89 -16.73 9.42
C GLY A 46 14.59 -15.25 9.28
N ALA A 47 13.31 -14.88 9.42
CA ALA A 47 12.84 -13.51 9.47
C ALA A 47 12.35 -13.22 10.88
N PHE A 48 12.74 -12.07 11.45
CA PHE A 48 12.38 -11.65 12.80
C PHE A 48 11.75 -10.26 12.75
N GLN A 49 10.78 -10.03 13.64
CA GLN A 49 10.14 -8.72 13.79
C GLN A 49 10.53 -8.12 15.13
N VAL A 50 10.99 -6.86 15.10
CA VAL A 50 11.29 -6.07 16.30
C VAL A 50 10.32 -4.89 16.34
N SER A 51 9.60 -4.76 17.46
CA SER A 51 8.66 -3.67 17.70
C SER A 51 9.18 -2.81 18.84
N VAL A 52 9.41 -1.53 18.58
CA VAL A 52 9.82 -0.55 19.59
C VAL A 52 8.66 0.38 19.88
N ALA A 53 8.35 0.54 21.17
CA ALA A 53 7.29 1.40 21.65
C ALA A 53 7.90 2.56 22.46
N GLY A 54 7.52 3.78 22.09
CA GLY A 54 7.92 4.99 22.80
C GLY A 54 6.88 5.38 23.84
N ARG A 55 7.26 6.36 24.67
CA ARG A 55 6.36 7.06 25.60
C ARG A 55 6.26 8.52 25.14
N ALA A 56 5.05 9.00 24.87
CA ALA A 56 4.86 10.37 24.42
C ALA A 56 5.12 11.37 25.56
N SER A 57 5.77 12.48 25.25
CA SER A 57 5.86 13.67 26.09
C SER A 57 5.87 14.91 25.22
N HIS A 58 5.65 16.08 25.82
CA HIS A 58 5.71 17.34 25.11
C HIS A 58 7.18 17.72 24.88
N ALA A 59 7.58 17.95 23.62
CA ALA A 59 8.98 18.19 23.22
C ALA A 59 9.62 19.48 23.78
N GLY A 60 8.89 20.26 24.59
CA GLY A 60 9.32 21.55 25.13
C GLY A 60 9.41 21.55 26.66
N PRO A 61 8.28 21.44 27.38
CA PRO A 61 8.24 21.60 28.83
C PRO A 61 8.73 20.37 29.63
N GLU A 62 8.75 19.16 29.04
CA GLU A 62 9.23 17.95 29.75
C GLU A 62 9.75 16.86 28.76
N PRO A 63 10.87 17.13 28.04
CA PRO A 63 11.41 16.19 27.06
C PRO A 63 11.91 14.88 27.70
N GLU A 64 12.45 14.92 28.92
CA GLU A 64 12.95 13.75 29.67
C GLU A 64 11.86 12.75 30.08
N ALA A 65 10.59 13.17 30.11
CA ALA A 65 9.48 12.26 30.37
C ALA A 65 9.17 11.35 29.17
N GLY A 66 9.65 11.70 27.96
CA GLY A 66 9.41 10.97 26.73
C GLY A 66 10.43 9.85 26.50
N ILE A 67 10.01 8.80 25.81
CA ILE A 67 10.90 7.75 25.29
C ILE A 67 10.71 7.73 23.78
N ASN A 68 11.73 8.10 23.03
CA ASN A 68 11.66 8.19 21.58
C ASN A 68 11.85 6.80 20.94
N ALA A 69 10.77 6.27 20.37
CA ALA A 69 10.75 4.95 19.74
C ALA A 69 11.70 4.84 18.53
N LEU A 70 11.92 5.94 17.80
CA LEU A 70 12.80 5.98 16.63
C LEU A 70 14.27 5.96 17.03
N VAL A 71 14.63 6.70 18.07
CA VAL A 71 15.99 6.68 18.63
C VAL A 71 16.32 5.29 19.18
N GLU A 72 15.41 4.70 19.94
CA GLU A 72 15.59 3.34 20.44
C GLU A 72 15.66 2.32 19.29
N ALA A 73 14.82 2.45 18.26
CA ALA A 73 14.91 1.60 17.07
C ALA A 73 16.26 1.73 16.35
N ALA A 74 16.87 2.93 16.31
CA ALA A 74 18.19 3.13 15.74
C ALA A 74 19.27 2.37 16.52
N HIS A 75 19.23 2.38 17.86
CA HIS A 75 20.14 1.57 18.68
C HIS A 75 19.93 0.07 18.41
N GLN A 76 18.68 -0.40 18.42
CA GLN A 76 18.36 -1.80 18.18
C GLN A 76 18.83 -2.28 16.79
N VAL A 77 18.74 -1.44 15.75
CA VAL A 77 19.25 -1.77 14.41
C VAL A 77 20.75 -2.05 14.45
N LEU A 78 21.53 -1.24 15.18
CA LEU A 78 22.98 -1.42 15.32
C LEU A 78 23.31 -2.70 16.11
N ASP A 79 22.63 -2.91 17.24
CA ASP A 79 22.84 -4.10 18.08
C ASP A 79 22.48 -5.39 17.33
N ILE A 80 21.39 -5.39 16.56
CA ILE A 80 20.96 -6.52 15.73
C ILE A 80 21.96 -6.80 14.62
N ALA A 81 22.50 -5.76 13.97
CA ALA A 81 23.54 -5.94 12.96
C ALA A 81 24.80 -6.60 13.56
N ALA A 82 25.13 -6.27 14.82
CA ALA A 82 26.26 -6.84 15.54
C ALA A 82 26.08 -8.32 15.95
N LEU A 83 24.86 -8.87 15.88
CA LEU A 83 24.62 -10.31 16.09
C LEU A 83 25.18 -11.20 14.96
N SER A 84 25.57 -10.61 13.83
CA SER A 84 26.21 -11.32 12.73
C SER A 84 27.55 -11.92 13.18
N ARG A 85 27.73 -13.22 12.97
CA ARG A 85 28.95 -13.98 13.29
C ARG A 85 29.48 -14.69 12.05
N PRO A 86 30.24 -14.01 11.17
CA PRO A 86 30.79 -14.59 9.95
C PRO A 86 31.61 -15.85 10.18
N GLU A 87 32.34 -15.91 11.30
CA GLU A 87 33.15 -17.05 11.74
C GLU A 87 32.32 -18.30 12.06
N LEU A 88 31.06 -18.13 12.46
CA LEU A 88 30.08 -19.21 12.63
C LEU A 88 29.16 -19.36 11.40
N GLY A 89 29.49 -18.66 10.31
CA GLY A 89 28.70 -18.66 9.08
C GLY A 89 27.32 -18.01 9.23
N THR A 90 27.08 -17.18 10.25
CA THR A 90 25.79 -16.51 10.50
C THR A 90 25.83 -15.06 10.01
N THR A 91 24.74 -14.60 9.38
CA THR A 91 24.62 -13.23 8.86
C THR A 91 23.27 -12.67 9.30
N VAL A 92 23.28 -11.47 9.86
CA VAL A 92 22.07 -10.75 10.26
C VAL A 92 22.08 -9.39 9.56
N THR A 93 20.97 -9.02 8.93
CA THR A 93 20.86 -7.76 8.19
C THR A 93 19.48 -7.16 8.41
N PRO A 94 19.39 -6.01 9.10
CA PRO A 94 18.16 -5.20 9.13
C PRO A 94 17.85 -4.67 7.72
N THR A 95 16.60 -4.78 7.25
CA THR A 95 16.25 -4.50 5.84
C THR A 95 15.18 -3.43 5.63
N VAL A 96 14.13 -3.36 6.47
CA VAL A 96 13.06 -2.35 6.33
C VAL A 96 12.73 -1.76 7.70
N ALA A 97 12.59 -0.44 7.78
CA ALA A 97 12.04 0.25 8.93
C ALA A 97 10.79 1.04 8.52
N SER A 98 9.73 0.99 9.33
CA SER A 98 8.53 1.82 9.18
C SER A 98 8.17 2.49 10.51
N ALA A 99 7.85 3.78 10.46
CA ALA A 99 7.33 4.55 11.58
C ALA A 99 5.93 5.05 11.23
N ALA A 100 5.02 5.12 12.21
CA ALA A 100 3.69 5.65 11.99
C ALA A 100 3.73 7.14 11.58
N LEU A 101 3.30 7.47 10.36
CA LEU A 101 3.17 8.83 9.85
C LEU A 101 1.88 9.48 10.41
N GLY A 102 1.96 9.95 11.65
CA GLY A 102 0.94 10.82 12.28
C GLY A 102 1.57 12.14 12.72
N VAL A 103 2.09 12.90 11.75
CA VAL A 103 2.98 14.07 11.96
C VAL A 103 2.16 15.26 12.47
N PRO A 104 2.56 15.94 13.57
CA PRO A 104 3.67 16.90 13.52
C PRO A 104 4.77 16.61 14.56
N THR A 105 6.00 16.42 14.10
CA THR A 105 7.19 16.66 14.94
C THR A 105 7.73 18.02 14.51
N PRO A 106 7.82 19.01 15.41
CA PRO A 106 8.59 20.22 15.14
C PRO A 106 10.04 19.81 14.87
N ASP A 107 10.45 19.88 13.60
CA ASP A 107 11.87 19.90 13.24
C ASP A 107 12.38 21.29 13.58
N GLY A 108 13.12 21.36 14.67
CA GLY A 108 13.83 22.56 15.05
C GLY A 108 14.51 22.32 16.37
N LEU A 109 15.83 22.49 16.40
CA LEU A 109 16.49 22.96 17.61
C LEU A 109 15.69 24.18 18.10
N GLY A 110 14.79 23.97 19.06
CA GLY A 110 13.89 25.01 19.54
C GLY A 110 14.67 26.25 19.95
N ALA A 111 14.04 27.43 19.88
CA ALA A 111 14.71 28.65 20.27
C ALA A 111 15.22 28.55 21.73
N VAL A 112 16.47 28.95 21.99
CA VAL A 112 16.95 29.08 23.38
C VAL A 112 16.27 30.33 23.95
N GLY A 113 15.43 30.19 24.96
CA GLY A 113 14.54 31.26 25.37
C GLY A 113 13.61 30.85 26.51
N GLY A 114 12.73 31.76 26.94
CA GLY A 114 11.76 31.52 28.00
C GLY A 114 10.42 32.20 27.69
N GLY A 115 9.37 31.81 28.41
CA GLY A 115 8.05 32.44 28.30
C GLY A 115 7.28 32.10 27.01
N ALA A 116 7.45 30.91 26.43
CA ALA A 116 6.78 30.53 25.19
C ALA A 116 5.26 30.78 25.25
N ARG A 117 4.75 31.63 24.35
CA ARG A 117 3.35 32.08 24.28
C ARG A 117 2.88 32.93 25.47
N ALA A 118 3.79 33.63 26.14
CA ALA A 118 3.49 34.60 27.18
C ALA A 118 4.02 35.99 26.80
N ASP A 119 3.50 37.05 27.42
CA ASP A 119 3.90 38.44 27.14
C ASP A 119 5.38 38.74 27.47
N HIS A 120 6.06 37.80 28.14
CA HIS A 120 7.48 37.83 28.47
C HIS A 120 8.29 36.81 27.65
N GLU A 121 7.78 36.36 26.50
CA GLU A 121 8.51 35.47 25.59
C GLU A 121 9.81 36.13 25.11
N TYR A 122 10.94 35.42 25.21
CA TYR A 122 12.24 35.91 24.75
C TYR A 122 13.08 34.78 24.13
N VAL A 123 14.00 35.16 23.25
CA VAL A 123 15.01 34.27 22.64
C VAL A 123 16.41 34.85 22.86
N VAL A 124 17.34 33.99 23.28
CA VAL A 124 18.76 34.30 23.47
C VAL A 124 19.48 34.06 22.14
N ILE A 125 19.72 35.15 21.40
CA ILE A 125 20.26 35.11 20.04
C ILE A 125 21.66 34.46 19.98
N ASP A 126 22.54 34.74 20.95
CA ASP A 126 23.90 34.20 20.96
C ASP A 126 23.91 32.66 21.12
N ALA A 127 22.97 32.11 21.88
CA ALA A 127 22.82 30.66 22.10
C ALA A 127 22.17 29.94 20.92
N MET A 128 21.56 30.67 19.98
CA MET A 128 21.06 30.10 18.72
C MET A 128 22.19 29.77 17.75
N ALA A 129 23.31 30.51 17.79
CA ALA A 129 24.44 30.31 16.91
C ALA A 129 25.21 29.01 17.21
N GLU A 130 25.34 28.64 18.49
CA GLU A 130 25.95 27.36 18.89
C GLU A 130 25.10 26.15 18.48
N ARG A 131 23.77 26.30 18.48
CA ARG A 131 22.83 25.22 18.10
C ARG A 131 22.81 24.92 16.60
N THR A 132 23.02 25.92 15.73
CA THR A 132 23.15 25.70 14.29
C THR A 132 24.52 25.15 13.88
N ALA A 133 25.55 25.35 14.71
CA ALA A 133 26.91 24.88 14.45
C ALA A 133 27.27 23.54 15.15
N GLY A 134 26.58 23.18 16.23
CA GLY A 134 27.00 22.14 17.19
C GLY A 134 26.26 20.81 17.11
N GLY A 135 26.49 20.02 16.06
CA GLY A 135 26.27 18.58 16.13
C GLY A 135 27.37 17.89 16.93
N ARG A 136 27.44 18.07 18.27
CA ARG A 136 28.14 17.19 19.23
C ARG A 136 28.04 17.67 20.69
N ALA A 137 27.86 16.68 21.57
CA ALA A 137 27.97 16.66 23.04
C ALA A 137 26.79 17.25 23.85
N GLY A 138 26.27 16.45 24.79
CA GLY A 138 25.21 16.82 25.71
C GLY A 138 25.70 17.05 27.14
N GLU A 139 24.82 17.59 28.00
CA GLU A 139 24.52 17.17 29.38
C GLU A 139 23.44 18.11 29.97
N GLY A 140 22.77 17.67 31.04
CA GLY A 140 21.39 18.02 31.41
C GLY A 140 21.15 19.23 32.34
N HIS A 141 19.86 19.62 32.48
CA HIS A 141 19.21 20.06 33.73
C HIS A 141 17.70 20.36 33.53
N SER A 142 16.86 19.87 34.45
CA SER A 142 15.46 20.32 34.74
C SER A 142 15.47 21.28 35.96
N PRO A 143 14.42 22.07 36.34
CA PRO A 143 13.05 21.58 36.65
C PRO A 143 11.83 22.51 36.35
N GLY A 144 10.68 21.88 36.06
CA GLY A 144 9.40 22.05 36.77
C GLY A 144 8.44 23.23 36.45
N SER A 145 7.26 22.93 35.88
CA SER A 145 5.94 22.99 36.57
C SER A 145 4.73 23.06 35.60
N GLY A 146 3.71 22.24 35.88
CA GLY A 146 2.30 22.67 35.81
C GLY A 146 1.45 22.45 34.54
N ALA A 147 0.58 21.43 34.62
CA ALA A 147 -0.84 21.40 34.19
C ALA A 147 -1.29 21.00 32.75
N SER A 148 -1.94 19.83 32.72
CA SER A 148 -3.25 19.46 32.12
C SER A 148 -3.50 19.38 30.59
N GLY A 149 -3.55 18.12 30.08
CA GLY A 149 -4.47 17.51 29.07
C GLY A 149 -4.64 18.11 27.66
N PRO A 150 -5.09 17.36 26.61
CA PRO A 150 -5.49 15.95 26.50
C PRO A 150 -4.47 15.07 25.74
N GLY A 151 -4.58 13.75 25.90
CA GLY A 151 -3.58 12.75 25.49
C GLY A 151 -3.34 12.62 23.98
N LEU A 152 -2.05 12.58 23.61
CA LEU A 152 -1.55 12.33 22.25
C LEU A 152 -1.03 10.89 22.12
N CYS A 153 -1.42 10.25 21.02
CA CYS A 153 -1.18 8.85 20.67
C CYS A 153 0.32 8.51 20.55
N GLY A 154 0.74 7.37 21.11
CA GLY A 154 2.14 6.95 21.19
C GLY A 154 2.80 6.61 19.84
N GLN A 155 4.08 6.96 19.69
CA GLN A 155 4.89 6.62 18.53
C GLN A 155 5.30 5.13 18.56
N ARG A 156 5.07 4.42 17.45
CA ARG A 156 5.46 3.02 17.27
C ARG A 156 6.28 2.91 15.99
N VAL A 157 7.46 2.30 16.09
CA VAL A 157 8.37 2.04 14.95
C VAL A 157 8.56 0.54 14.84
N GLY A 158 8.30 -0.02 13.65
CA GLY A 158 8.48 -1.43 13.34
C GLY A 158 9.62 -1.62 12.34
N VAL A 159 10.54 -2.54 12.63
CA VAL A 159 11.54 -2.99 11.66
C VAL A 159 11.04 -4.32 11.09
N ASN A 160 10.74 -4.36 9.79
CA ASN A 160 10.05 -5.48 9.15
C ASN A 160 10.95 -6.23 8.15
N SER A 161 10.82 -7.55 8.16
CA SER A 161 10.78 -8.34 6.93
C SER A 161 9.43 -9.08 6.97
N LEU A 162 8.57 -8.82 5.98
CA LEU A 162 7.12 -9.11 5.92
C LEU A 162 6.69 -10.57 6.32
N PRO A 163 5.45 -10.81 6.86
CA PRO A 163 4.98 -10.52 8.25
C PRO A 163 4.21 -11.72 8.92
N LEU A 164 3.79 -11.68 10.20
CA LEU A 164 2.42 -11.32 10.67
C LEU A 164 2.33 -11.12 12.22
N ARG A 165 1.57 -10.10 12.67
CA ARG A 165 1.03 -9.86 14.03
C ARG A 165 -0.49 -9.61 13.90
N PRO A 166 -1.38 -9.93 14.86
CA PRO A 166 -2.82 -9.88 14.63
C PRO A 166 -3.35 -8.45 14.75
N PRO A 167 -4.40 -8.08 14.00
CA PRO A 167 -4.77 -6.69 13.85
C PRO A 167 -6.02 -6.27 14.65
N ARG A 168 -6.24 -4.94 14.79
CA ARG A 168 -7.50 -4.34 15.28
C ARG A 168 -8.67 -4.81 14.40
N THR A 169 -9.89 -4.82 14.93
CA THR A 169 -11.09 -5.38 14.24
C THR A 169 -11.30 -4.83 12.82
N GLU A 170 -11.06 -3.54 12.57
CA GLU A 170 -11.07 -2.92 11.22
C GLU A 170 -9.98 -3.48 10.30
N THR A 171 -8.74 -3.54 10.80
CA THR A 171 -7.60 -4.08 10.04
C THR A 171 -7.72 -5.59 9.81
N ARG A 172 -8.50 -6.31 10.64
CA ARG A 172 -8.86 -7.71 10.40
C ARG A 172 -9.82 -7.82 9.23
N LEU A 173 -10.87 -7.00 9.19
CA LEU A 173 -11.84 -7.01 8.09
C LEU A 173 -11.18 -6.70 6.75
N MET A 174 -10.28 -5.72 6.70
CA MET A 174 -9.52 -5.42 5.48
C MET A 174 -8.64 -6.59 5.05
N ALA A 175 -7.97 -7.27 6.00
CA ALA A 175 -7.15 -8.44 5.71
C ALA A 175 -7.99 -9.62 5.20
N ASP A 176 -9.14 -9.86 5.82
CA ASP A 176 -10.07 -10.92 5.44
C ASP A 176 -10.70 -10.62 4.05
N MET A 177 -10.98 -9.36 3.72
CA MET A 177 -11.45 -8.94 2.38
C MET A 177 -10.39 -9.12 1.30
N GLU A 178 -9.11 -8.87 1.62
CA GLU A 178 -8.01 -9.19 0.70
C GLU A 178 -7.87 -10.70 0.51
N GLU A 179 -7.98 -11.49 1.58
CA GLU A 179 -8.00 -12.96 1.51
C GLU A 179 -9.17 -13.46 0.64
N PHE A 180 -10.34 -12.84 0.76
CA PHE A 180 -11.48 -13.14 -0.11
C PHE A 180 -11.16 -12.85 -1.59
N ARG A 181 -10.55 -11.71 -1.90
CA ARG A 181 -10.14 -11.37 -3.27
C ARG A 181 -9.11 -12.34 -3.83
N GLU A 182 -8.12 -12.74 -3.03
CA GLU A 182 -7.12 -13.73 -3.40
C GLU A 182 -7.77 -15.09 -3.67
N ALA A 183 -8.68 -15.53 -2.79
CA ALA A 183 -9.42 -16.77 -2.95
C ALA A 183 -10.29 -16.79 -4.21
N VAL A 184 -10.97 -15.68 -4.52
CA VAL A 184 -11.76 -15.54 -5.76
C VAL A 184 -10.86 -15.56 -6.99
N THR A 185 -9.72 -14.90 -6.94
CA THR A 185 -8.74 -14.88 -8.04
C THR A 185 -8.16 -16.27 -8.29
N ALA A 186 -7.81 -17.00 -7.22
CA ALA A 186 -7.37 -18.39 -7.29
C ALA A 186 -8.46 -19.30 -7.86
N TRP A 187 -9.71 -19.13 -7.40
CA TRP A 187 -10.85 -19.89 -7.94
C TRP A 187 -11.05 -19.63 -9.43
N ALA A 188 -10.93 -18.38 -9.88
CA ALA A 188 -10.95 -18.03 -11.30
C ALA A 188 -9.76 -18.64 -12.08
N ALA A 189 -8.63 -18.91 -11.43
CA ALA A 189 -7.49 -19.60 -12.02
C ALA A 189 -7.66 -21.14 -12.08
N GLY A 190 -8.69 -21.69 -11.44
CA GLY A 190 -9.00 -23.13 -11.44
C GLY A 190 -8.86 -23.81 -10.07
N ASP A 191 -8.47 -23.07 -9.03
CA ASP A 191 -8.37 -23.62 -7.68
C ASP A 191 -9.77 -23.86 -7.07
N PRO A 192 -9.89 -24.68 -6.00
CA PRO A 192 -11.18 -24.91 -5.35
C PRO A 192 -11.80 -23.63 -4.80
N GLY A 193 -13.08 -23.38 -5.11
CA GLY A 193 -13.81 -22.19 -4.64
C GLY A 193 -14.31 -22.25 -3.19
N ALA A 194 -13.98 -23.29 -2.41
CA ALA A 194 -14.43 -23.42 -1.02
C ALA A 194 -13.96 -22.25 -0.13
N PRO A 195 -12.68 -21.81 -0.17
CA PRO A 195 -12.24 -20.67 0.64
C PRO A 195 -12.99 -19.38 0.32
N ALA A 196 -13.26 -19.11 -0.97
CA ALA A 196 -14.04 -17.95 -1.38
C ALA A 196 -15.49 -18.00 -0.88
N ARG A 197 -16.13 -19.19 -0.94
CA ARG A 197 -17.49 -19.40 -0.39
C ARG A 197 -17.55 -19.15 1.11
N ASP A 198 -16.59 -19.70 1.85
CA ASP A 198 -16.55 -19.59 3.31
C ASP A 198 -16.33 -18.12 3.74
N LEU A 199 -15.39 -17.42 3.08
CA LEU A 199 -15.10 -16.01 3.35
C LEU A 199 -16.25 -15.09 2.95
N ALA A 200 -16.94 -15.35 1.83
CA ALA A 200 -18.09 -14.55 1.41
C ALA A 200 -19.21 -14.54 2.47
N GLY A 201 -19.49 -15.70 3.07
CA GLY A 201 -20.47 -15.84 4.15
C GLY A 201 -20.02 -15.17 5.45
N GLN A 202 -18.74 -15.27 5.80
CA GLN A 202 -18.19 -14.65 7.01
C GLN A 202 -18.16 -13.11 6.93
N LEU A 203 -17.80 -12.57 5.77
CA LEU A 203 -17.66 -11.12 5.54
C LEU A 203 -18.96 -10.44 5.12
N THR A 204 -20.03 -11.21 4.89
CA THR A 204 -21.32 -10.68 4.40
C THR A 204 -21.14 -9.82 3.15
N VAL A 205 -20.37 -10.32 2.18
CA VAL A 205 -20.08 -9.58 0.94
C VAL A 205 -21.37 -9.45 0.14
N ARG A 206 -21.87 -8.23 -0.01
CA ARG A 206 -23.14 -7.91 -0.68
C ARG A 206 -22.95 -7.49 -2.14
N THR A 207 -21.83 -6.83 -2.44
CA THR A 207 -21.55 -6.27 -3.77
C THR A 207 -20.12 -6.57 -4.20
N ALA A 208 -19.92 -6.94 -5.46
CA ALA A 208 -18.61 -7.05 -6.09
C ALA A 208 -18.46 -6.03 -7.21
N VAL A 209 -17.45 -5.18 -7.12
CA VAL A 209 -17.06 -4.21 -8.14
C VAL A 209 -15.98 -4.84 -9.01
N LEU A 210 -16.34 -5.23 -10.23
CA LEU A 210 -15.42 -5.84 -11.17
C LEU A 210 -14.70 -4.78 -11.99
N LEU A 211 -13.37 -4.83 -11.95
CA LEU A 211 -12.49 -3.83 -12.56
C LEU A 211 -11.46 -4.50 -13.48
N GLU A 212 -11.04 -3.81 -14.55
CA GLU A 212 -10.04 -4.34 -15.48
C GLU A 212 -8.73 -4.63 -14.75
N GLY A 213 -8.24 -3.66 -13.97
CA GLY A 213 -6.93 -3.73 -13.37
C GLY A 213 -6.80 -3.09 -11.98
N PRO A 214 -5.61 -3.26 -11.37
CA PRO A 214 -5.32 -2.69 -10.07
C PRO A 214 -5.24 -1.15 -10.05
N SER A 215 -5.10 -0.49 -11.22
CA SER A 215 -5.17 0.97 -11.33
C SER A 215 -6.57 1.48 -10.98
N ASP A 216 -7.58 0.87 -11.60
CA ASP A 216 -8.98 1.20 -11.37
C ASP A 216 -9.37 0.90 -9.92
N ALA A 217 -8.88 -0.22 -9.37
CA ALA A 217 -9.12 -0.56 -7.97
C ALA A 217 -8.50 0.48 -7.02
N ALA A 218 -7.29 0.98 -7.32
CA ALA A 218 -6.67 2.04 -6.54
C ALA A 218 -7.48 3.35 -6.62
N ALA A 219 -7.98 3.70 -7.80
CA ALA A 219 -8.81 4.88 -8.03
C ALA A 219 -10.16 4.80 -7.29
N VAL A 220 -10.87 3.67 -7.36
CA VAL A 220 -12.16 3.46 -6.68
C VAL A 220 -12.00 3.52 -5.17
N ASN A 221 -11.00 2.85 -4.61
CA ASN A 221 -10.73 2.89 -3.17
C ASN A 221 -10.35 4.30 -2.70
N ALA A 222 -9.50 5.00 -3.45
CA ALA A 222 -9.12 6.37 -3.13
C ALA A 222 -10.32 7.33 -3.12
N LEU A 223 -11.27 7.17 -4.05
CA LEU A 223 -12.48 8.00 -4.08
C LEU A 223 -13.42 7.66 -2.90
N ALA A 224 -13.56 6.39 -2.56
CA ALA A 224 -14.35 6.00 -1.41
C ALA A 224 -13.76 6.55 -0.10
N GLU A 225 -12.44 6.41 0.08
CA GLU A 225 -11.71 6.95 1.23
C GLU A 225 -11.86 8.48 1.33
N SER A 226 -11.78 9.21 0.21
CA SER A 226 -11.94 10.67 0.22
C SER A 226 -13.37 11.11 0.57
N ARG A 227 -14.36 10.23 0.42
CA ARG A 227 -15.74 10.41 0.89
C ARG A 227 -16.01 9.84 2.28
N GLY A 228 -14.98 9.37 2.97
CA GLY A 228 -15.10 8.77 4.31
C GLY A 228 -15.85 7.44 4.32
N ARG A 229 -15.86 6.71 3.21
CA ARG A 229 -16.48 5.40 3.08
C ARG A 229 -15.46 4.28 3.26
N ASP A 230 -15.83 3.27 4.03
CA ASP A 230 -15.09 2.01 4.13
C ASP A 230 -15.86 0.93 3.37
N LEU A 231 -15.48 0.73 2.11
CA LEU A 231 -16.13 -0.24 1.22
C LEU A 231 -16.10 -1.66 1.79
N ALA A 232 -15.03 -2.05 2.50
CA ALA A 232 -14.96 -3.38 3.09
C ALA A 232 -15.95 -3.54 4.25
N ALA A 233 -16.06 -2.53 5.11
CA ALA A 233 -17.07 -2.48 6.17
C ALA A 233 -18.51 -2.43 5.64
N GLU A 234 -18.70 -1.85 4.45
CA GLU A 234 -19.98 -1.85 3.74
C GLU A 234 -20.25 -3.17 2.99
N GLY A 235 -19.39 -4.19 3.08
CA GLY A 235 -19.56 -5.46 2.39
C GLY A 235 -19.36 -5.37 0.87
N VAL A 236 -18.61 -4.39 0.40
CA VAL A 236 -18.28 -4.17 -1.02
C VAL A 236 -16.87 -4.69 -1.29
N CYS A 237 -16.76 -5.66 -2.21
CA CYS A 237 -15.49 -6.21 -2.67
C CYS A 237 -15.05 -5.53 -3.98
N VAL A 238 -13.98 -4.74 -3.91
CA VAL A 238 -13.34 -4.13 -5.10
C VAL A 238 -12.33 -5.12 -5.70
N LEU A 239 -12.66 -5.68 -6.87
CA LEU A 239 -11.96 -6.83 -7.44
C LEU A 239 -11.34 -6.53 -8.82
N PRO A 240 -10.00 -6.37 -8.91
CA PRO A 240 -9.29 -6.31 -10.18
C PRO A 240 -9.19 -7.70 -10.82
N MET A 241 -9.69 -7.85 -12.05
CA MET A 241 -9.81 -9.15 -12.73
C MET A 241 -8.59 -9.55 -13.57
N GLY A 242 -7.65 -8.63 -13.79
CA GLY A 242 -6.48 -8.85 -14.63
C GLY A 242 -6.80 -8.83 -16.13
N GLY A 243 -7.75 -7.99 -16.54
CA GLY A 243 -8.17 -7.77 -17.93
C GLY A 243 -9.66 -8.04 -18.16
N ALA A 244 -10.31 -7.22 -18.99
CA ALA A 244 -11.74 -7.33 -19.27
C ALA A 244 -12.19 -8.66 -19.89
N MET A 245 -11.30 -9.40 -20.56
CA MET A 245 -11.64 -10.73 -21.09
C MET A 245 -11.98 -11.74 -19.97
N SER A 246 -11.55 -11.50 -18.74
CA SER A 246 -11.86 -12.35 -17.59
C SER A 246 -13.26 -12.10 -17.00
N VAL A 247 -13.96 -11.03 -17.42
CA VAL A 247 -15.20 -10.60 -16.76
C VAL A 247 -16.28 -11.67 -16.72
N ALA A 248 -16.49 -12.41 -17.81
CA ALA A 248 -17.50 -13.47 -17.85
C ALA A 248 -17.23 -14.58 -16.82
N ARG A 249 -15.96 -14.86 -16.56
CA ARG A 249 -15.55 -15.86 -15.57
C ARG A 249 -15.85 -15.35 -14.16
N PHE A 250 -15.35 -14.17 -13.79
CA PHE A 250 -15.58 -13.62 -12.46
C PHE A 250 -17.07 -13.36 -12.19
N ALA A 251 -17.81 -12.85 -13.17
CA ALA A 251 -19.26 -12.67 -13.07
C ALA A 251 -19.98 -14.00 -12.83
N GLY A 252 -19.59 -15.09 -13.50
CA GLY A 252 -20.18 -16.41 -13.28
C GLY A 252 -19.90 -16.99 -11.88
N LEU A 253 -18.73 -16.71 -11.31
CA LEU A 253 -18.35 -17.16 -9.96
C LEU A 253 -19.03 -16.36 -8.86
N LEU A 254 -19.13 -15.04 -9.01
CA LEU A 254 -19.62 -14.14 -7.95
C LEU A 254 -21.11 -13.85 -8.06
N GLY A 255 -21.63 -13.77 -9.29
CA GLY A 255 -22.99 -13.34 -9.58
C GLY A 255 -24.05 -14.38 -9.23
N PRO A 256 -25.28 -14.21 -9.75
CA PRO A 256 -26.44 -15.05 -9.43
C PRO A 256 -26.22 -16.55 -9.60
N SER A 257 -25.44 -16.97 -10.60
CA SER A 257 -25.11 -18.37 -10.85
C SER A 257 -24.07 -18.97 -9.88
N GLY A 258 -23.38 -18.12 -9.11
CA GLY A 258 -22.27 -18.49 -8.24
C GLY A 258 -22.57 -18.17 -6.77
N LEU A 259 -21.92 -17.14 -6.24
CA LEU A 259 -22.10 -16.71 -4.84
C LEU A 259 -23.38 -15.89 -4.60
N GLY A 260 -24.09 -15.47 -5.65
CA GLY A 260 -25.31 -14.65 -5.53
C GLY A 260 -25.03 -13.20 -5.12
N ILE A 261 -23.80 -12.72 -5.29
CA ILE A 261 -23.38 -11.36 -4.94
C ILE A 261 -23.84 -10.40 -6.05
N ARG A 262 -24.31 -9.20 -5.67
CA ARG A 262 -24.64 -8.15 -6.64
C ARG A 262 -23.39 -7.72 -7.39
N LEU A 263 -23.42 -7.69 -8.72
CA LEU A 263 -22.28 -7.24 -9.51
C LEU A 263 -22.49 -5.79 -9.99
N THR A 264 -21.39 -5.04 -9.99
CA THR A 264 -21.24 -3.78 -10.72
C THR A 264 -19.80 -3.70 -11.25
N GLY A 265 -19.41 -2.63 -11.92
CA GLY A 265 -18.06 -2.48 -12.41
C GLY A 265 -17.81 -1.18 -13.16
N LEU A 266 -16.57 -1.01 -13.56
CA LEU A 266 -16.10 0.10 -14.39
C LEU A 266 -15.25 -0.48 -15.51
N CYS A 267 -15.49 -0.03 -16.73
CA CYS A 267 -14.70 -0.46 -17.88
C CYS A 267 -14.53 0.64 -18.92
N ASP A 268 -13.67 0.38 -19.90
CA ASP A 268 -13.52 1.28 -21.05
C ASP A 268 -14.60 1.02 -22.11
N GLU A 269 -14.91 2.00 -22.96
CA GLU A 269 -15.90 1.84 -24.06
C GLU A 269 -15.55 0.66 -24.99
N ARG A 270 -14.26 0.40 -25.21
CA ARG A 270 -13.79 -0.74 -26.01
C ARG A 270 -14.10 -2.09 -25.35
N GLU A 271 -14.27 -2.10 -24.04
CA GLU A 271 -14.45 -3.30 -23.22
C GLU A 271 -15.91 -3.58 -22.87
N ARG A 272 -16.80 -2.60 -23.09
CA ARG A 272 -18.25 -2.70 -22.85
C ARG A 272 -18.87 -3.99 -23.36
N GLY A 273 -18.47 -4.45 -24.55
CA GLY A 273 -18.97 -5.69 -25.13
C GLY A 273 -18.58 -6.95 -24.34
N PHE A 274 -17.42 -6.97 -23.67
CA PHE A 274 -17.04 -8.07 -22.79
C PHE A 274 -17.88 -8.09 -21.51
N TYR A 275 -18.08 -6.92 -20.88
CA TYR A 275 -18.91 -6.80 -19.67
C TYR A 275 -20.36 -7.18 -19.94
N ALA A 276 -20.97 -6.65 -21.00
CA ALA A 276 -22.35 -6.98 -21.37
C ALA A 276 -22.56 -8.49 -21.55
N ARG A 277 -21.68 -9.16 -22.32
CA ARG A 277 -21.74 -10.62 -22.50
C ARG A 277 -21.44 -11.38 -21.20
N GLY A 278 -20.58 -10.84 -20.35
CA GLY A 278 -20.24 -11.43 -19.06
C GLY A 278 -21.44 -11.45 -18.11
N TRP A 279 -22.16 -10.33 -18.01
CA TRP A 279 -23.36 -10.19 -17.17
C TRP A 279 -24.48 -11.11 -17.65
N GLU A 280 -24.74 -11.09 -18.97
CA GLU A 280 -25.75 -11.95 -19.59
C GLU A 280 -25.48 -13.43 -19.27
N ARG A 281 -24.23 -13.88 -19.43
CA ARG A 281 -23.84 -15.27 -19.11
C ARG A 281 -23.93 -15.63 -17.63
N ALA A 282 -23.68 -14.67 -16.75
CA ALA A 282 -23.80 -14.85 -15.31
C ALA A 282 -25.26 -14.81 -14.81
N GLY A 283 -26.22 -14.54 -15.70
CA GLY A 283 -27.62 -14.32 -15.33
C GLY A 283 -27.82 -13.04 -14.51
N ALA A 284 -26.88 -12.10 -14.58
CA ALA A 284 -27.04 -10.77 -14.00
C ALA A 284 -28.11 -10.01 -14.80
N GLY A 285 -29.26 -9.75 -14.16
CA GLY A 285 -30.38 -9.06 -14.78
C GLY A 285 -30.06 -7.61 -15.17
N ALA A 286 -30.96 -6.97 -15.92
CA ALA A 286 -30.84 -5.59 -16.38
C ALA A 286 -30.73 -4.53 -15.25
N GLU A 287 -31.00 -4.92 -14.00
CA GLU A 287 -30.85 -4.07 -12.81
C GLU A 287 -29.40 -3.94 -12.32
N GLN A 288 -28.49 -4.76 -12.83
CA GLN A 288 -27.06 -4.66 -12.53
C GLN A 288 -26.39 -3.78 -13.57
N GLU A 289 -25.84 -2.65 -13.12
CA GLU A 289 -25.24 -1.63 -13.96
C GLU A 289 -23.72 -1.66 -13.85
N PHE A 290 -23.04 -1.40 -14.96
CA PHE A 290 -21.60 -1.12 -14.99
C PHE A 290 -21.38 0.18 -15.76
N PHE A 291 -20.36 0.92 -15.34
CA PHE A 291 -20.09 2.27 -15.81
C PHE A 291 -18.97 2.24 -16.84
N VAL A 292 -19.02 3.17 -17.80
CA VAL A 292 -18.16 3.12 -18.98
C VAL A 292 -17.38 4.42 -19.16
N CYS A 293 -16.06 4.34 -19.13
CA CYS A 293 -15.15 5.42 -19.46
C CYS A 293 -15.13 5.65 -20.98
N ALA A 294 -15.04 6.91 -21.43
CA ALA A 294 -15.06 7.24 -22.86
C ALA A 294 -13.85 6.65 -23.62
N ALA A 295 -12.67 6.67 -22.98
CA ALA A 295 -11.44 6.11 -23.54
C ALA A 295 -10.76 5.17 -22.56
N ASP A 296 -10.33 5.70 -21.41
CA ASP A 296 -9.95 4.95 -20.21
C ASP A 296 -10.04 5.85 -18.97
N LEU A 297 -9.94 5.26 -17.79
CA LEU A 297 -10.03 5.99 -16.53
C LEU A 297 -8.93 7.05 -16.39
N GLU A 298 -7.70 6.77 -16.83
CA GLU A 298 -6.62 7.75 -16.77
C GLU A 298 -6.93 8.99 -17.61
N GLU A 299 -7.53 8.83 -18.79
CA GLU A 299 -7.95 9.95 -19.63
C GLU A 299 -9.05 10.77 -18.98
N GLU A 300 -10.03 10.12 -18.34
CA GLU A 300 -11.09 10.79 -17.58
C GLU A 300 -10.52 11.65 -16.44
N LEU A 301 -9.57 11.10 -15.68
CA LEU A 301 -8.91 11.80 -14.57
C LEU A 301 -8.04 12.96 -15.05
N ILE A 302 -7.26 12.77 -16.12
CA ILE A 302 -6.46 13.84 -16.73
C ILE A 302 -7.36 14.97 -17.25
N ARG A 303 -8.51 14.61 -17.83
CA ARG A 303 -9.49 15.59 -18.33
C ARG A 303 -10.13 16.40 -17.21
N ALA A 304 -10.45 15.77 -16.08
CA ALA A 304 -11.03 16.42 -14.92
C ALA A 304 -10.05 17.38 -14.21
N LEU A 305 -8.80 16.95 -14.02
CA LEU A 305 -7.76 17.74 -13.34
C LEU A 305 -7.15 18.82 -14.25
N GLY A 306 -7.00 18.50 -15.53
CA GLY A 306 -6.24 19.30 -16.49
C GLY A 306 -4.74 18.98 -16.46
N VAL A 307 -4.10 19.16 -17.63
CA VAL A 307 -2.66 18.90 -17.85
C VAL A 307 -1.75 19.58 -16.81
N PRO A 308 -1.91 20.88 -16.50
CA PRO A 308 -1.01 21.55 -15.55
C PRO A 308 -1.03 20.91 -14.16
N ARG A 309 -2.23 20.56 -13.68
CA ARG A 309 -2.38 19.94 -12.37
C ARG A 309 -1.76 18.55 -12.31
N VAL A 310 -1.88 17.77 -13.37
CA VAL A 310 -1.26 16.44 -13.46
C VAL A 310 0.27 16.55 -13.49
N GLU A 311 0.83 17.55 -14.17
CA GLU A 311 2.28 17.80 -14.18
C GLU A 311 2.81 18.18 -12.78
N GLU A 312 2.08 19.02 -12.03
CA GLU A 312 2.41 19.35 -10.64
C GLU A 312 2.42 18.10 -9.74
N LEU A 313 1.44 17.21 -9.91
CA LEU A 313 1.38 15.95 -9.16
C LEU A 313 2.57 15.05 -9.51
N ILE A 314 2.92 14.94 -10.79
CA ILE A 314 4.11 14.17 -11.22
C ILE A 314 5.40 14.75 -10.62
N GLU A 315 5.49 16.07 -10.48
CA GLU A 315 6.62 16.73 -9.82
C GLU A 315 6.65 16.42 -8.32
N ALA A 316 5.52 16.50 -7.63
CA ALA A 316 5.39 16.16 -6.21
C ALA A 316 5.76 14.68 -5.92
N GLU A 317 5.41 13.78 -6.83
CA GLU A 317 5.76 12.36 -6.79
C GLU A 317 7.23 12.07 -7.19
N GLY A 318 8.02 13.10 -7.54
CA GLY A 318 9.44 12.97 -7.88
C GLY A 318 9.73 12.36 -9.26
N ASP A 319 8.71 12.21 -10.11
CA ASP A 319 8.79 11.55 -11.42
C ASP A 319 9.14 12.52 -12.56
N VAL A 320 9.38 13.80 -12.27
CA VAL A 320 9.66 14.88 -13.25
C VAL A 320 10.80 14.54 -14.20
N ARG A 321 11.88 13.92 -13.72
CA ARG A 321 13.02 13.51 -14.56
C ARG A 321 12.60 12.42 -15.55
N ALA A 322 11.80 11.46 -15.10
CA ALA A 322 11.30 10.40 -15.95
C ALA A 322 10.35 10.94 -17.02
N LEU A 323 9.48 11.89 -16.65
CA LEU A 323 8.58 12.57 -17.58
C LEU A 323 9.37 13.30 -18.67
N ARG A 324 10.37 14.11 -18.30
CA ARG A 324 11.21 14.85 -19.28
C ARG A 324 11.92 13.92 -20.26
N ILE A 325 12.44 12.78 -19.80
CA ILE A 325 13.07 11.78 -20.68
C ILE A 325 12.03 11.16 -21.62
N PHE A 326 10.85 10.83 -21.10
CA PHE A 326 9.77 10.25 -21.89
C PHE A 326 9.27 11.20 -22.99
N LEU A 327 9.07 12.48 -22.67
CA LEU A 327 8.60 13.50 -23.61
C LEU A 327 9.57 13.76 -24.78
N ARG A 328 10.87 13.52 -24.59
CA ARG A 328 11.88 13.66 -25.65
C ARG A 328 11.87 12.52 -26.67
N GLN A 329 11.12 11.44 -26.43
CA GLN A 329 11.07 10.31 -27.34
C GLN A 329 10.36 10.69 -28.65
N PRO A 330 10.85 10.28 -29.83
CA PRO A 330 10.19 10.54 -31.11
C PRO A 330 8.74 10.07 -31.14
N ALA A 331 8.46 8.95 -30.45
CA ALA A 331 7.11 8.41 -30.29
C ALA A 331 6.15 9.31 -29.49
N GLN A 332 6.56 10.48 -28.98
CA GLN A 332 5.65 11.47 -28.37
C GLN A 332 5.38 12.67 -29.29
N GLN A 333 6.14 12.82 -30.38
CA GLN A 333 5.97 13.93 -31.32
C GLN A 333 4.58 13.85 -31.97
N GLY A 334 3.91 15.00 -32.10
CA GLY A 334 2.57 15.12 -32.69
C GLY A 334 1.41 14.67 -31.80
N ARG A 335 1.66 14.25 -30.55
CA ARG A 335 0.60 13.93 -29.58
C ARG A 335 0.23 15.14 -28.75
N SER A 336 -1.02 15.21 -28.31
CA SER A 336 -1.44 16.23 -27.35
C SER A 336 -0.78 16.00 -25.98
N PRO A 337 -0.62 17.03 -25.15
CA PRO A 337 -0.09 16.87 -23.79
C PRO A 337 -0.87 15.84 -22.96
N GLN A 338 -2.20 15.80 -23.10
CA GLN A 338 -3.06 14.80 -22.45
C GLN A 338 -2.68 13.37 -22.85
N GLN A 339 -2.50 13.11 -24.15
CA GLN A 339 -2.09 11.81 -24.66
C GLN A 339 -0.68 11.43 -24.22
N GLN A 340 0.23 12.40 -24.13
CA GLN A 340 1.58 12.18 -23.64
C GLN A 340 1.57 11.77 -22.15
N LEU A 341 0.83 12.49 -21.31
CA LEU A 341 0.67 12.16 -19.90
C LEU A 341 0.02 10.79 -19.70
N ARG A 342 -1.11 10.52 -20.35
CA ARG A 342 -1.78 9.22 -20.31
C ARG A 342 -0.82 8.07 -20.61
N ARG A 343 -0.02 8.21 -21.67
CA ARG A 343 1.00 7.20 -22.02
C ARG A 343 2.15 7.13 -21.02
N PHE A 344 2.58 8.25 -20.46
CA PHE A 344 3.61 8.29 -19.43
C PHE A 344 3.19 7.50 -18.20
N LEU A 345 1.95 7.68 -17.73
CA LEU A 345 1.37 6.93 -16.61
C LEU A 345 1.36 5.42 -16.89
N GLY A 346 1.02 5.04 -18.13
CA GLY A 346 1.00 3.64 -18.59
C GLY A 346 2.36 2.97 -18.83
N THR A 347 3.50 3.68 -18.70
CA THR A 347 4.83 3.10 -19.03
C THR A 347 5.27 1.95 -18.13
N LYS A 348 4.74 1.85 -16.90
CA LYS A 348 5.04 0.78 -15.95
C LYS A 348 3.78 0.41 -15.17
N LYS A 349 3.54 -0.88 -14.94
CA LYS A 349 2.38 -1.36 -14.17
C LYS A 349 2.28 -0.71 -12.79
N GLY A 350 3.40 -0.61 -12.07
CA GLY A 350 3.43 0.05 -10.75
C GLY A 350 3.12 1.55 -10.81
N ARG A 351 3.55 2.24 -11.87
CA ARG A 351 3.23 3.66 -12.07
C ARG A 351 1.74 3.86 -12.33
N LYS A 352 1.14 3.06 -13.22
CA LYS A 352 -0.29 3.13 -13.53
C LYS A 352 -1.13 3.01 -12.24
N ILE A 353 -0.84 1.99 -11.43
CA ILE A 353 -1.51 1.77 -10.13
C ILE A 353 -1.34 2.96 -9.18
N HIS A 354 -0.12 3.43 -9.02
CA HIS A 354 0.20 4.55 -8.13
C HIS A 354 -0.58 5.82 -8.51
N TYR A 355 -0.53 6.20 -9.79
CA TYR A 355 -1.21 7.40 -10.25
C TYR A 355 -2.73 7.26 -10.31
N GLY A 356 -3.29 6.04 -10.37
CA GLY A 356 -4.73 5.83 -10.18
C GLY A 356 -5.22 6.42 -8.85
N ARG A 357 -4.46 6.26 -7.77
CA ARG A 357 -4.74 6.86 -6.46
C ARG A 357 -4.43 8.36 -6.42
N VAL A 358 -3.20 8.75 -6.80
CA VAL A 358 -2.73 10.15 -6.72
C VAL A 358 -3.66 11.11 -7.48
N LEU A 359 -4.12 10.72 -8.67
CA LEU A 359 -5.01 11.55 -9.47
C LEU A 359 -6.38 11.71 -8.82
N VAL A 360 -6.92 10.65 -8.22
CA VAL A 360 -8.22 10.70 -7.54
C VAL A 360 -8.16 11.53 -6.26
N GLU A 361 -7.12 11.37 -5.45
CA GLU A 361 -6.93 12.16 -4.22
C GLU A 361 -6.78 13.67 -4.50
N ALA A 362 -6.36 14.03 -5.72
CA ALA A 362 -6.24 15.41 -6.15
C ALA A 362 -7.52 16.00 -6.76
N LEU A 363 -8.60 15.23 -6.91
CA LEU A 363 -9.87 15.72 -7.45
C LEU A 363 -10.60 16.62 -6.45
N ASP A 364 -11.13 17.74 -6.94
CA ASP A 364 -12.14 18.48 -6.22
C ASP A 364 -13.46 17.69 -6.20
N ALA A 365 -14.23 17.79 -5.10
CA ALA A 365 -15.48 17.06 -4.92
C ALA A 365 -16.51 17.25 -6.06
N GLY A 366 -16.48 18.40 -6.75
CA GLY A 366 -17.35 18.71 -7.89
C GLY A 366 -16.77 18.40 -9.28
N ARG A 367 -15.59 17.77 -9.35
CA ARG A 367 -14.89 17.47 -10.62
C ARG A 367 -14.65 15.98 -10.83
N VAL A 368 -15.28 15.11 -10.06
CA VAL A 368 -15.15 13.66 -10.22
C VAL A 368 -15.73 13.25 -11.59
N PRO A 369 -15.02 12.42 -12.39
CA PRO A 369 -15.56 11.93 -13.65
C PRO A 369 -16.85 11.12 -13.43
N ALA A 370 -17.87 11.37 -14.26
CA ALA A 370 -19.19 10.74 -14.12
C ALA A 370 -19.13 9.20 -13.98
N PRO A 371 -18.38 8.43 -14.80
CA PRO A 371 -18.33 6.97 -14.64
C PRO A 371 -17.85 6.51 -13.25
N LEU A 372 -16.94 7.25 -12.63
CA LEU A 372 -16.40 6.93 -11.31
C LEU A 372 -17.33 7.42 -10.19
N ASP A 373 -17.96 8.59 -10.37
CA ASP A 373 -18.92 9.14 -9.42
C ASP A 373 -20.20 8.31 -9.35
N ASP A 374 -20.76 7.99 -10.52
CA ASP A 374 -21.97 7.18 -10.67
C ASP A 374 -21.76 5.77 -10.12
N LEU A 375 -20.58 5.17 -10.35
CA LEU A 375 -20.20 3.90 -9.74
C LEU A 375 -20.29 3.97 -8.21
N LEU A 376 -19.66 4.98 -7.60
CA LEU A 376 -19.63 5.08 -6.14
C LEU A 376 -21.02 5.41 -5.58
N ALA A 377 -21.84 6.21 -6.29
CA ALA A 377 -23.22 6.49 -5.92
C ALA A 377 -24.14 5.25 -6.00
N HIS A 378 -23.77 4.27 -6.84
CA HIS A 378 -24.50 3.01 -7.02
C HIS A 378 -24.20 1.94 -5.95
N LEU A 379 -23.15 2.12 -5.14
CA LEU A 379 -22.73 1.24 -4.04
C LEU A 379 -23.41 1.59 -2.72
#